data_AF-A0A928HG55-F1
#
_entry.id   AF-A0A928HG55-F1
#
_cell.length_a   1.000
_cell.length_b   1.000
_cell.length_c   1.000
_cell.angle_alpha   90.00
_cell.angle_beta   90.00
_cell.angle_gamma   90.00
#
_symmetry.space_group_name_H-M   'P 1'
#
loop_
_entity.id
_entity.type
_entity.pdbx_description
1 polymer ?
#
loop_
_entity_poly.entity_id
_entity_poly.type
_entity_poly.pdbx_seq_one_letter_code
_entity_poly.pdbx_strand_id
1 'polypeptide(L)'
;MKMTSSSYSDERARELAWAREKAARDEHGRLLFAREEGRAEGLAQGRSEGLTQGLSQGRAEGLTQGLAQGRAFLSQSLQRMLPLFYPEFTTQEILERIRNIEETERLQEIMNAMIEQKPFEEIAKLL
;
A
#
# COMPACT_ATOMS: atom_id res chain seq x y z
N MET A 1 33.03 28.91 68.58
CA MET A 1 32.97 27.50 68.18
C MET A 1 33.69 27.37 66.84
N LYS A 2 34.96 26.92 66.82
CA LYS A 2 35.78 26.86 65.60
C LYS A 2 35.69 25.46 65.00
N MET A 3 34.96 25.31 63.90
CA MET A 3 35.09 24.11 63.06
C MET A 3 36.52 24.05 62.54
N THR A 4 37.22 22.95 62.79
CA THR A 4 38.62 22.74 62.41
C THR A 4 38.73 22.50 60.89
N SER A 5 39.84 22.92 60.27
CA SER A 5 40.08 22.78 58.82
C SER A 5 39.96 21.35 58.28
N SER A 6 40.13 20.35 59.15
CA SER A 6 39.93 18.92 58.85
C SER A 6 38.47 18.59 58.50
N SER A 7 37.50 19.17 59.20
CA SER A 7 36.06 18.98 58.94
C SER A 7 35.65 19.52 57.57
N TYR A 8 36.28 20.62 57.14
CA TYR A 8 35.98 21.32 55.89
C TYR A 8 36.50 20.56 54.64
N SER A 9 37.64 19.87 54.79
CA SER A 9 38.21 19.01 53.74
C SER A 9 37.33 17.79 53.45
N ASP A 10 36.83 17.15 54.50
CA ASP A 10 35.97 15.96 54.39
C ASP A 10 34.58 16.29 53.83
N GLU A 11 34.05 17.48 54.16
CA GLU A 11 32.76 17.95 53.66
C GLU A 11 32.80 18.28 52.17
N ARG A 12 33.86 18.98 51.70
CA ARG A 12 34.09 19.19 50.25
C ARG A 12 34.29 17.89 49.49
N ALA A 13 34.97 16.90 50.07
CA ALA A 13 35.14 15.60 49.44
C ALA A 13 33.80 14.87 49.27
N ARG A 14 32.90 14.96 50.26
CA ARG A 14 31.53 14.44 50.18
C ARG A 14 30.69 15.18 49.14
N GLU A 15 30.79 16.51 49.08
CA GLU A 15 30.09 17.32 48.06
C GLU A 15 30.57 17.01 46.64
N LEU A 16 31.88 16.85 46.42
CA LEU A 16 32.45 16.45 45.13
C LEU A 16 32.03 15.03 44.74
N ALA A 17 32.01 14.09 45.68
CA ALA A 17 31.53 12.74 45.44
C ALA A 17 30.04 12.73 45.09
N TRP A 18 29.22 13.48 45.81
CA TRP A 18 27.79 13.64 45.55
C TRP A 18 27.52 14.31 44.20
N ALA A 19 28.26 15.37 43.85
CA ALA A 19 28.14 16.06 42.57
C ALA A 19 28.52 15.16 41.38
N ARG A 20 29.59 14.36 41.52
CA ARG A 20 29.99 13.37 40.51
C ARG A 20 28.96 12.26 40.35
N GLU A 21 28.44 11.74 41.45
CA GLU A 21 27.42 10.70 41.43
C GLU A 21 26.11 11.21 40.82
N LYS A 22 25.71 12.45 41.14
CA LYS A 22 24.56 13.12 40.53
C LYS A 22 24.75 13.31 39.02
N ALA A 23 25.91 13.83 38.60
CA ALA A 23 26.22 13.99 37.18
C ALA A 23 26.22 12.66 36.41
N ALA A 24 26.73 11.59 37.02
CA ALA A 24 26.69 10.24 36.43
C ALA A 24 25.27 9.70 36.29
N ARG A 25 24.38 9.95 37.27
CA ARG A 25 22.96 9.58 37.18
C ARG A 25 22.24 10.38 36.08
N ASP A 26 22.49 11.68 36.00
CA ASP A 26 21.86 12.55 35.00
C ASP A 26 22.31 12.16 33.58
N GLU A 27 23.60 11.88 33.39
CA GLU A 27 24.14 11.41 32.11
C GLU A 27 23.59 10.03 31.73
N HIS A 28 23.51 9.11 32.69
CA HIS A 28 22.89 7.81 32.47
C HIS A 28 21.41 7.94 32.07
N GLY A 29 20.66 8.82 32.75
CA GLY A 29 19.27 9.14 32.41
C GLY A 29 19.12 9.71 31.01
N ARG A 30 20.02 10.63 30.60
CA ARG A 30 20.04 11.17 29.23
C ARG A 30 20.29 10.10 28.18
N LEU A 31 21.26 9.22 28.41
CA LEU A 31 21.58 8.13 27.47
C LEU A 31 20.42 7.14 27.33
N LEU A 32 19.76 6.80 28.44
CA LEU A 32 18.57 5.96 28.42
C LEU A 32 17.42 6.65 27.66
N PHE A 33 17.15 7.92 27.95
CA PHE A 33 16.12 8.69 27.27
C PHE A 33 16.38 8.77 25.77
N ALA A 34 17.59 9.15 25.35
CA ALA A 34 17.95 9.24 23.93
C ALA A 34 17.85 7.89 23.22
N ARG A 35 18.19 6.79 23.90
CA ARG A 35 18.04 5.44 23.37
C ARG A 35 16.57 5.05 23.20
N GLU A 36 15.73 5.38 24.18
CA GLU A 36 14.30 5.10 24.10
C GLU A 36 13.61 5.93 23.04
N GLU A 37 13.95 7.22 22.94
CA GLU A 37 13.48 8.15 21.91
C GLU A 37 13.86 7.66 20.52
N GLY A 38 15.14 7.37 20.28
CA GLY A 38 15.60 6.84 18.99
C GLY A 38 14.97 5.49 18.62
N ARG A 39 14.69 4.62 19.61
CA ARG A 39 13.95 3.37 19.38
C ARG A 39 12.49 3.63 19.03
N ALA A 40 11.85 4.56 19.73
CA ALA A 40 10.45 4.93 19.49
C ALA A 40 10.29 5.56 18.11
N GLU A 41 11.17 6.50 17.75
CA GLU A 41 11.21 7.13 16.43
C GLU A 41 11.46 6.10 15.32
N GLY A 42 12.46 5.23 15.47
CA GLY A 42 12.76 4.20 14.48
C GLY A 42 11.60 3.22 14.27
N LEU A 43 10.89 2.84 15.34
CA LEU A 43 9.68 2.02 15.24
C LEU A 43 8.52 2.75 14.58
N ALA A 44 8.32 4.04 14.91
CA ALA A 44 7.26 4.84 14.34
C ALA A 44 7.50 5.06 12.83
N GLN A 45 8.72 5.43 12.45
CA GLN A 45 9.11 5.61 11.06
C GLN A 45 9.00 4.30 10.27
N GLY A 46 9.58 3.21 10.77
CA GLY A 46 9.53 1.91 10.08
C GLY A 46 8.10 1.39 9.89
N ARG A 47 7.21 1.61 10.88
CA ARG A 47 5.77 1.27 10.74
C ARG A 47 5.08 2.14 9.70
N SER A 48 5.33 3.45 9.72
CA SER A 48 4.71 4.40 8.78
C SER A 48 5.11 4.10 7.33
N GLU A 49 6.41 3.90 7.09
CA GLU A 49 6.95 3.56 5.79
C GLU A 49 6.43 2.21 5.30
N GLY A 50 6.49 1.18 6.15
CA GLY A 50 6.02 -0.16 5.81
C GLY A 50 4.52 -0.20 5.49
N LEU A 51 3.69 0.50 6.25
CA LEU A 51 2.24 0.61 5.97
C LEU A 51 1.98 1.33 4.65
N THR A 52 2.67 2.45 4.40
CA THR A 52 2.47 3.25 3.19
C THR A 52 2.86 2.47 1.94
N GLN A 53 4.03 1.81 1.96
CA GLN A 53 4.48 0.98 0.85
C GLN A 53 3.56 -0.22 0.62
N GLY A 54 3.22 -0.95 1.69
CA GLY A 54 2.34 -2.12 1.58
C GLY A 54 0.95 -1.79 1.06
N LEU A 55 0.34 -0.68 1.51
CA LEU A 55 -0.96 -0.22 1.00
C LEU A 55 -0.88 0.22 -0.46
N SER A 56 0.19 0.91 -0.86
CA SER A 56 0.36 1.38 -2.24
C SER A 56 0.53 0.20 -3.21
N GLN A 57 1.41 -0.76 -2.88
CA GLN A 57 1.65 -1.95 -3.70
C GLN A 57 0.38 -2.82 -3.77
N GLY A 58 -0.23 -3.13 -2.63
CA GLY A 58 -1.44 -3.97 -2.58
C GLY A 58 -2.62 -3.37 -3.34
N ARG A 59 -2.81 -2.04 -3.29
CA ARG A 59 -3.85 -1.37 -4.10
C ARG A 59 -3.57 -1.43 -5.59
N ALA A 60 -2.32 -1.17 -6.00
CA ALA A 60 -1.94 -1.21 -7.41
C ALA A 60 -2.13 -2.62 -7.99
N GLU A 61 -1.61 -3.64 -7.31
CA GLU A 61 -1.76 -5.04 -7.71
C GLU A 61 -3.22 -5.47 -7.75
N GLY A 62 -4.01 -5.14 -6.71
CA GLY A 62 -5.42 -5.47 -6.65
C GLY A 62 -6.25 -4.83 -7.76
N LEU A 63 -5.96 -3.56 -8.10
CA LEU A 63 -6.63 -2.87 -9.21
C LEU A 63 -6.30 -3.52 -10.55
N THR A 64 -5.01 -3.77 -10.83
CA THR A 64 -4.56 -4.39 -12.08
C THR A 64 -5.14 -5.79 -12.25
N GLN A 65 -5.11 -6.62 -11.19
CA GLN A 65 -5.69 -7.95 -11.22
C GLN A 65 -7.21 -7.90 -11.43
N GLY A 66 -7.91 -7.00 -10.72
CA GLY A 66 -9.36 -6.84 -10.86
C GLY A 66 -9.78 -6.41 -12.26
N LEU A 67 -9.09 -5.44 -12.86
CA LEU A 67 -9.35 -5.00 -14.24
C LEU A 67 -9.08 -6.11 -15.24
N ALA A 68 -7.97 -6.84 -15.12
CA ALA A 68 -7.64 -7.95 -16.00
C ALA A 68 -8.68 -9.09 -15.91
N GLN A 69 -9.10 -9.44 -14.69
CA GLN A 69 -10.14 -10.46 -14.46
C GLN A 69 -11.50 -10.01 -15.02
N GLY A 70 -11.90 -8.76 -14.78
CA GLY A 70 -13.15 -8.20 -15.32
C GLY A 70 -13.18 -8.20 -16.84
N ARG A 71 -12.08 -7.78 -17.48
CA ARG A 71 -11.92 -7.82 -18.94
C ARG A 71 -12.03 -9.24 -19.49
N ALA A 72 -11.31 -10.19 -18.87
CA ALA A 72 -11.34 -11.58 -19.30
C ALA A 72 -12.75 -12.18 -19.17
N PHE A 73 -13.45 -11.88 -18.07
CA PHE A 73 -14.83 -12.30 -17.86
C PHE A 73 -15.78 -11.74 -18.92
N LEU A 74 -15.71 -10.44 -19.22
CA LEU A 74 -16.54 -9.82 -20.26
C LEU A 74 -16.24 -10.41 -21.64
N SER A 75 -14.96 -10.50 -22.03
CA SER A 75 -14.57 -11.06 -23.32
C SER A 75 -15.06 -12.50 -23.49
N GLN A 76 -14.91 -13.33 -22.45
CA GLN A 76 -15.42 -14.71 -22.49
C GLN A 76 -16.95 -14.78 -22.53
N SER A 77 -17.63 -13.88 -21.83
CA SER A 77 -19.09 -13.81 -21.83
C SER A 77 -19.62 -13.43 -23.23
N LEU A 78 -19.00 -12.44 -23.87
CA LEU A 78 -19.32 -12.06 -25.25
C LEU A 78 -19.08 -13.21 -26.23
N GLN A 79 -17.94 -13.89 -26.15
CA GLN A 79 -17.65 -15.05 -27.01
C GLN A 79 -18.67 -16.18 -26.86
N ARG A 80 -19.26 -16.35 -25.66
CA ARG A 80 -20.33 -17.32 -25.42
C ARG A 80 -21.70 -16.85 -25.89
N MET A 81 -21.99 -15.56 -25.75
CA MET A 81 -23.29 -15.00 -26.13
C MET A 81 -23.40 -14.81 -27.64
N LEU A 82 -22.33 -14.43 -28.33
CA LEU A 82 -22.39 -14.05 -29.74
C LEU A 82 -22.99 -15.14 -30.64
N PRO A 83 -22.58 -16.43 -30.53
CA PRO A 83 -23.19 -17.50 -31.30
C PRO A 83 -24.67 -17.75 -30.98
N LEU A 84 -25.13 -17.39 -29.77
CA LEU A 84 -26.51 -17.60 -29.34
C LEU A 84 -27.46 -16.55 -29.94
N PHE A 85 -27.01 -15.31 -30.06
CA PHE A 85 -27.82 -14.21 -30.57
C PHE A 85 -27.61 -13.96 -32.07
N TYR A 86 -26.40 -14.21 -32.59
CA TYR A 86 -26.00 -13.92 -33.97
C TYR A 86 -25.26 -15.11 -34.59
N PRO A 87 -25.90 -16.30 -34.71
CA PRO A 87 -25.23 -17.51 -35.17
C PRO A 87 -24.65 -17.37 -36.59
N GLU A 88 -25.34 -16.65 -37.49
CA GLU A 88 -24.91 -16.48 -38.88
C GLU A 88 -23.69 -15.56 -39.04
N PHE A 89 -23.48 -14.67 -38.08
CA PHE A 89 -22.38 -13.70 -38.10
C PHE A 89 -21.20 -14.14 -37.23
N THR A 90 -21.32 -15.24 -36.47
CA THR A 90 -20.27 -15.66 -35.56
C THR A 90 -19.17 -16.42 -36.30
N THR A 91 -18.11 -15.71 -36.65
CA THR A 91 -16.89 -16.27 -37.26
C THR A 91 -15.72 -16.27 -36.27
N GLN A 92 -14.70 -17.09 -36.55
CA GLN A 92 -13.46 -17.09 -35.77
C GLN A 92 -12.79 -15.72 -35.76
N GLU A 93 -12.83 -15.00 -36.88
CA GLU A 93 -12.29 -13.64 -36.99
C GLU A 93 -12.94 -12.68 -35.99
N ILE A 94 -14.28 -12.74 -35.86
CA ILE A 94 -15.02 -11.89 -34.94
C ILE A 94 -14.75 -12.29 -33.48
N LEU A 95 -14.67 -13.58 -33.18
CA LEU A 95 -14.33 -14.05 -31.84
C LEU A 95 -12.91 -13.60 -31.43
N GLU A 96 -11.96 -13.57 -32.37
CA GLU A 96 -10.63 -13.04 -32.10
C GLU A 96 -10.59 -11.53 -31.97
N ARG A 97 -11.41 -10.78 -32.71
CA ARG A 97 -11.59 -9.34 -32.47
C ARG A 97 -12.05 -9.10 -31.04
N ILE A 98 -13.05 -9.83 -30.56
CA ILE A 98 -13.53 -9.73 -29.16
C ILE A 98 -12.43 -10.10 -28.15
N ARG A 99 -11.62 -11.12 -28.44
CA ARG A 99 -10.52 -11.52 -27.54
C ARG A 99 -9.43 -10.45 -27.43
N ASN A 100 -9.16 -9.74 -28.51
CA ASN A 100 -8.08 -8.76 -28.60
C ASN A 100 -8.48 -7.35 -28.11
N ILE A 101 -9.74 -7.12 -27.74
CA ILE A 101 -10.16 -5.84 -27.14
C ILE A 101 -9.57 -5.71 -25.73
N GLU A 102 -8.70 -4.72 -25.56
CA GLU A 102 -8.08 -4.42 -24.27
C GLU A 102 -8.95 -3.51 -23.38
N GLU A 103 -9.81 -2.71 -24.00
CA GLU A 103 -10.66 -1.71 -23.37
C GLU A 103 -11.91 -2.37 -22.74
N THR A 104 -12.01 -2.31 -21.41
CA THR A 104 -13.14 -2.91 -20.68
C THR A 104 -14.47 -2.23 -21.02
N GLU A 105 -14.45 -0.91 -21.22
CA GLU A 105 -15.62 -0.12 -21.62
C GLU A 105 -16.17 -0.56 -22.97
N ARG A 106 -15.27 -0.84 -23.93
CA ARG A 106 -15.65 -1.30 -25.26
C ARG A 106 -16.32 -2.68 -25.23
N LEU A 107 -15.80 -3.60 -24.40
CA LEU A 107 -16.46 -4.89 -24.16
C LEU A 107 -17.84 -4.71 -23.53
N GLN A 108 -17.99 -3.76 -22.60
CA GLN A 108 -19.27 -3.45 -21.97
C GLN A 108 -20.29 -2.87 -22.98
N GLU A 109 -19.85 -1.99 -23.88
CA GLU A 109 -20.69 -1.45 -24.95
C GLU A 109 -21.19 -2.53 -25.90
N ILE A 110 -20.32 -3.44 -26.33
CA ILE A 110 -20.71 -4.61 -27.13
C ILE A 110 -21.75 -5.44 -26.37
N MET A 111 -21.51 -5.71 -25.08
CA MET A 111 -22.41 -6.49 -24.25
C MET A 111 -23.79 -5.83 -24.16
N ASN A 112 -23.83 -4.52 -23.91
CA ASN A 112 -25.06 -3.75 -23.85
C ASN A 112 -25.78 -3.78 -25.21
N ALA A 113 -25.07 -3.60 -26.32
CA ALA A 113 -25.65 -3.66 -27.66
C ALA A 113 -26.28 -5.03 -27.96
N MET A 114 -25.65 -6.11 -27.50
CA MET A 114 -26.21 -7.47 -27.61
C MET A 114 -27.44 -7.68 -26.72
N ILE A 115 -27.40 -7.20 -25.47
CA ILE A 115 -28.55 -7.27 -24.54
C ILE A 115 -29.76 -6.49 -25.09
N GLU A 116 -29.49 -5.33 -25.69
CA GLU A 116 -30.49 -4.50 -26.39
C GLU A 116 -30.93 -5.09 -27.74
N GLN A 117 -30.37 -6.23 -28.17
CA GLN A 117 -30.65 -6.89 -29.44
C GLN A 117 -30.49 -5.97 -30.66
N LYS A 118 -29.48 -5.10 -30.64
CA LYS A 118 -29.16 -4.23 -31.76
C LYS A 118 -28.78 -5.03 -33.00
N PRO A 119 -28.97 -4.48 -34.21
CA PRO A 119 -28.52 -5.14 -35.44
C PRO A 119 -27.00 -5.40 -35.40
N PHE A 120 -26.57 -6.51 -36.00
CA PHE A 120 -25.17 -6.93 -35.94
C PHE A 120 -24.22 -5.89 -36.57
N GLU A 121 -24.68 -5.10 -37.54
CA GLU A 121 -23.94 -4.01 -38.14
C GLU A 121 -23.55 -2.92 -37.15
N GLU A 122 -24.34 -2.71 -36.09
CA GLU A 122 -23.98 -1.78 -35.01
C GLU A 122 -22.94 -2.40 -34.08
N ILE A 123 -23.09 -3.69 -33.76
CA ILE A 123 -22.13 -4.44 -32.95
C ILE A 123 -20.77 -4.53 -33.66
N ALA A 124 -20.76 -4.76 -34.97
CA ALA A 124 -19.57 -4.89 -35.80
C ALA A 124 -18.71 -3.62 -35.87
N LYS A 125 -19.30 -2.44 -35.61
CA LYS A 125 -18.57 -1.17 -35.49
C LYS A 125 -17.80 -1.05 -34.17
N LEU A 126 -18.25 -1.78 -33.15
CA LEU A 126 -17.63 -1.81 -31.82
C LEU A 126 -16.54 -2.89 -31.72
N LEU A 127 -16.56 -3.89 -32.60
CA LEU A 127 -15.50 -4.91 -32.75
C LEU A 127 -14.24 -4.35 -33.42
#